data_AF-A0A559U387-F1
#
_entry.id   AF-A0A559U387-F1
#
_cell.length_a   1.000
_cell.length_b   1.000
_cell.length_c   1.000
_cell.angle_alpha   90.00
_cell.angle_beta   90.00
_cell.angle_gamma   90.00
#
_symmetry.space_group_name_H-M   'P 1'
#
loop_
_entity.id
_entity.type
_entity.pdbx_description
1 polymer ?
#
loop_
_entity_poly.entity_id
_entity_poly.type
_entity_poly.pdbx_seq_one_letter_code
_entity_poly.pdbx_strand_id
1 'polypeptide(L)'
;MENLIALLIAAPLLGAAVLLVGGRRLDAVGHWIGTLLSAASFVFGLILFADLLGKNAEHRTLTQHLWTWISVGSFQADVTFRLDQLSMTFVLLITGVGSLIHLYSVGYMEHDERRRRFFGYLNLFLAAMLLLVLADNYLLLYVGWEGVGLASYLLIGFWQHKPSAATAAKKAFLVNRVGDMGLSIAIMLMFTTFGSFAFGPVFSHAGDASEGRLTAIGLMLLLAACGKSAQVPLQSWLGDAMEGPTPVSALIHAATMVTAGVYLIVRSAAIFNLAPDAQLAVTVVGAVTLLFGAIVGCAKDDIKKALAGSTMSQIGYMILAAGLGPIGYVFAIMHLVTHGFFKAGLFLGAGSVMHGMNDEVDMRRYGGLRKYMPVTFITFGLGYLAIIGFPFLSGFFSKDAIIEAAFAKGGTQGWILGGAALLGAAITAFYMTRVMLMTFFGEKRWQPDENGNEPHPHESPKVMTIPMVLLAFGSVFAGGLFSIGDRFLHWLEPVTGHSEGHSPVSAATVTAATMVCLVIGVGIAWAQYGRKPVPAVAPRGSLLTRAARRDLLQDDFNHVVLVRGGEHLTRSLVYVDHTLVDGVVNGTAAGFGGLSGRLRRVQNGFVRSYAVSMFGGAALLVAATLLMRAV
;
A
#
# COMPACT_ATOMS: atom_id res chain seq x y z
N MET A 1 -19.34 -18.10 19.24
CA MET A 1 -18.05 -17.88 18.54
C MET A 1 -18.14 -16.76 17.52
N GLU A 2 -19.15 -16.75 16.64
CA GLU A 2 -19.32 -15.72 15.59
C GLU A 2 -19.38 -14.29 16.12
N ASN A 3 -19.98 -14.05 17.29
CA ASN A 3 -20.03 -12.72 17.92
C ASN A 3 -18.65 -12.12 18.25
N LEU A 4 -17.58 -12.94 18.29
CA LEU A 4 -16.21 -12.46 18.52
C LEU A 4 -15.60 -11.79 17.29
N ILE A 5 -16.13 -12.02 16.08
CA ILE A 5 -15.57 -11.45 14.84
C ILE A 5 -15.67 -9.92 14.88
N ALA A 6 -16.83 -9.38 15.25
CA ALA A 6 -16.99 -7.93 15.43
C ALA A 6 -16.05 -7.34 16.49
N LEU A 7 -15.70 -8.09 17.54
CA LEU A 7 -14.79 -7.62 18.59
C LEU A 7 -13.35 -7.42 18.08
N LEU A 8 -12.92 -8.15 17.05
CA LEU A 8 -11.63 -7.95 16.40
C LEU A 8 -11.46 -6.50 15.93
N ILE A 9 -12.52 -5.93 15.35
CA ILE A 9 -12.54 -4.55 14.84
C ILE A 9 -12.90 -3.57 15.96
N ALA A 10 -13.89 -3.91 16.78
CA ALA A 10 -14.42 -3.02 17.79
C ALA A 10 -13.38 -2.64 18.86
N ALA A 11 -12.48 -3.54 19.27
CA ALA A 11 -11.46 -3.24 20.27
C ALA A 11 -10.48 -2.12 19.81
N PRO A 12 -9.77 -2.23 18.66
CA PRO A 12 -8.91 -1.16 18.19
C PRO A 12 -9.71 0.08 17.77
N LEU A 13 -10.94 -0.07 17.26
CA LEU A 13 -11.77 1.09 16.94
C LEU A 13 -12.15 1.88 18.21
N LEU A 14 -12.48 1.20 19.29
CA LEU A 14 -12.70 1.80 20.61
C LEU A 14 -11.42 2.49 21.10
N GLY A 15 -10.25 1.87 20.90
CA GLY A 15 -8.95 2.48 21.22
C GLY A 15 -8.73 3.78 20.46
N ALA A 16 -9.01 3.80 19.17
CA ALA A 16 -8.95 5.01 18.36
C ALA A 16 -9.90 6.09 18.88
N ALA A 17 -11.17 5.76 19.10
CA ALA A 17 -12.18 6.69 19.57
C ALA A 17 -11.81 7.29 20.94
N VAL A 18 -11.45 6.45 21.91
CA VAL A 18 -11.06 6.87 23.27
C VAL A 18 -9.84 7.78 23.24
N LEU A 19 -8.79 7.42 22.47
CA LEU A 19 -7.54 8.19 22.45
C LEU A 19 -7.64 9.51 21.65
N LEU A 20 -8.47 9.54 20.61
CA LEU A 20 -8.65 10.75 19.79
C LEU A 20 -9.64 11.74 20.43
N VAL A 21 -10.68 11.25 21.11
CA VAL A 21 -11.72 12.09 21.74
C VAL A 21 -11.41 12.42 23.21
N GLY A 22 -10.77 11.52 23.96
CA GLY A 22 -10.57 11.63 25.41
C GLY A 22 -9.63 12.77 25.87
N GLY A 23 -9.00 13.49 24.94
CA GLY A 23 -8.20 14.67 25.21
C GLY A 23 -6.99 14.42 26.11
N ARG A 24 -6.45 15.49 26.71
CA ARG A 24 -5.18 15.46 27.48
C ARG A 24 -5.21 14.59 28.74
N ARG A 25 -6.39 14.23 29.24
CA ARG A 25 -6.56 13.35 30.42
C ARG A 25 -5.95 11.96 30.21
N LEU A 26 -5.80 11.54 28.95
CA LEU A 26 -5.26 10.22 28.60
C LEU A 26 -3.78 10.27 28.19
N ASP A 27 -3.07 11.39 28.30
CA ASP A 27 -1.68 11.49 27.85
C ASP A 27 -0.71 10.59 28.66
N ALA A 28 -1.05 10.34 29.93
CA ALA A 28 -0.28 9.47 30.82
C ALA A 28 -0.47 7.97 30.50
N VAL A 29 -1.67 7.53 30.14
CA VAL A 29 -2.05 6.10 30.01
C VAL A 29 -2.38 5.67 28.58
N GLY A 30 -2.53 6.61 27.65
CA GLY A 30 -3.12 6.36 26.34
C GLY A 30 -2.34 5.37 25.48
N HIS A 31 -1.02 5.35 25.59
CA HIS A 31 -0.17 4.39 24.91
C HIS A 31 -0.40 2.94 25.39
N TRP A 32 -0.64 2.75 26.70
CA TRP A 32 -1.00 1.44 27.25
C TRP A 32 -2.40 1.01 26.84
N ILE A 33 -3.38 1.93 26.85
CA ILE A 33 -4.75 1.64 26.38
C ILE A 33 -4.72 1.19 24.92
N GLY A 34 -4.02 1.94 24.05
CA GLY A 34 -3.92 1.60 22.64
C GLY A 34 -3.20 0.27 22.40
N THR A 35 -2.19 -0.07 23.21
CA THR A 35 -1.48 -1.35 23.13
C THR A 35 -2.35 -2.51 23.62
N LEU A 36 -3.06 -2.33 24.73
CA LEU A 36 -3.93 -3.34 25.33
C LEU A 36 -5.08 -3.71 24.39
N LEU A 37 -5.71 -2.73 23.74
CA LEU A 37 -6.83 -2.98 22.83
C LEU A 37 -6.40 -3.67 21.53
N SER A 38 -5.20 -3.35 21.03
CA SER A 38 -4.57 -4.11 19.93
C SER A 38 -4.29 -5.57 20.34
N ALA A 39 -3.73 -5.78 21.53
CA ALA A 39 -3.46 -7.10 22.07
C ALA A 39 -4.73 -7.91 22.35
N ALA A 40 -5.83 -7.26 22.78
CA ALA A 40 -7.12 -7.90 22.96
C ALA A 40 -7.65 -8.47 21.64
N SER A 41 -7.53 -7.74 20.52
CA SER A 41 -7.87 -8.29 19.20
C SER A 41 -7.00 -9.48 18.80
N PHE A 42 -5.72 -9.50 19.17
CA PHE A 42 -4.88 -10.68 18.94
C PHE A 42 -5.37 -11.89 19.74
N VAL A 43 -5.75 -11.70 21.00
CA VAL A 43 -6.32 -12.77 21.84
C VAL A 43 -7.62 -13.31 21.24
N PHE A 44 -8.54 -12.44 20.81
CA PHE A 44 -9.75 -12.88 20.10
C PHE A 44 -9.42 -13.62 18.80
N GLY A 45 -8.40 -13.16 18.06
CA GLY A 45 -7.89 -13.84 16.87
C GLY A 45 -7.37 -15.24 17.17
N LEU A 46 -6.62 -15.44 18.25
CA LEU A 46 -6.14 -16.76 18.69
C LEU A 46 -7.29 -17.70 19.08
N ILE A 47 -8.29 -17.18 19.79
CA ILE A 47 -9.49 -17.95 20.18
C ILE A 47 -10.25 -18.41 18.93
N LEU A 48 -10.47 -17.51 17.97
CA LEU A 48 -11.13 -17.82 16.70
C LEU A 48 -10.31 -18.78 15.85
N PHE A 49 -8.99 -18.63 15.82
CA PHE A 49 -8.10 -19.56 15.12
C PHE A 49 -8.16 -20.97 15.71
N ALA A 50 -8.13 -21.10 17.05
CA ALA A 50 -8.26 -22.38 17.72
C ALA A 50 -9.61 -23.06 17.42
N ASP A 51 -10.70 -22.30 17.35
CA ASP A 51 -12.02 -22.79 16.94
C ASP A 51 -12.03 -23.30 15.48
N LEU A 52 -11.39 -22.57 14.56
CA LEU A 52 -11.27 -23.00 13.16
C LEU A 52 -10.41 -24.25 13.00
N LEU A 53 -9.33 -24.39 13.79
CA LEU A 53 -8.50 -25.60 13.78
C LEU A 53 -9.29 -26.85 14.21
N GLY A 54 -10.24 -26.70 15.14
CA GLY A 54 -11.12 -27.78 15.58
C GLY A 54 -12.20 -28.19 14.57
N LYS A 55 -12.36 -27.45 13.47
CA LYS A 55 -13.37 -27.72 12.43
C LYS A 55 -12.76 -28.40 11.20
N ASN A 56 -13.60 -29.17 10.50
CA ASN A 56 -13.29 -29.70 9.18
C ASN A 56 -13.18 -28.57 8.15
N ALA A 57 -12.40 -28.77 7.08
CA ALA A 57 -12.06 -27.73 6.09
C ALA A 57 -13.28 -26.99 5.52
N GLU A 58 -14.37 -27.70 5.22
CA GLU A 58 -15.61 -27.12 4.68
C GLU A 58 -16.35 -26.20 5.67
N HIS A 59 -16.14 -26.40 6.98
CA HIS A 59 -16.81 -25.66 8.05
C HIS A 59 -15.91 -24.57 8.66
N ARG A 60 -14.77 -24.25 8.00
CA ARG A 60 -13.82 -23.21 8.46
C ARG A 60 -14.14 -21.80 7.96
N THR A 61 -15.35 -21.58 7.43
CA THR A 61 -15.85 -20.25 7.12
C THR A 61 -16.92 -19.87 8.14
N LEU A 62 -16.69 -18.79 8.87
CA LEU A 62 -17.66 -18.17 9.76
C LEU A 62 -18.17 -16.88 9.13
N THR A 63 -19.49 -16.69 9.14
CA THR A 63 -20.12 -15.49 8.62
C THR A 63 -20.97 -14.85 9.71
N GLN A 64 -20.80 -13.56 9.95
CA GLN A 64 -21.57 -12.80 10.93
C GLN A 64 -22.24 -11.62 10.22
N HIS A 65 -23.54 -11.72 9.98
CA HIS A 65 -24.33 -10.58 9.54
C HIS A 65 -24.63 -9.66 10.74
N LEU A 66 -24.34 -8.37 10.61
CA LEU A 66 -24.63 -7.39 11.66
C LEU A 66 -25.92 -6.62 11.38
N TRP A 67 -25.97 -5.94 10.24
CA TRP A 67 -27.16 -5.23 9.76
C TRP A 67 -27.05 -4.91 8.25
N THR A 68 -28.15 -4.53 7.62
CA THR A 68 -28.18 -4.01 6.25
C THR A 68 -27.86 -2.52 6.23
N TRP A 69 -26.78 -2.12 5.56
CA TRP A 69 -26.34 -0.72 5.46
C TRP A 69 -27.20 0.09 4.48
N ILE A 70 -27.42 -0.43 3.28
CA ILE A 70 -28.17 0.25 2.22
C ILE A 70 -29.11 -0.76 1.56
N SER A 71 -30.41 -0.44 1.52
CA SER A 71 -31.43 -1.24 0.83
C SER A 71 -32.23 -0.33 -0.11
N VAL A 72 -31.91 -0.36 -1.40
CA VAL A 72 -32.60 0.42 -2.44
C VAL A 72 -32.86 -0.45 -3.67
N GLY A 73 -34.12 -0.85 -3.89
CA GLY A 73 -34.48 -1.74 -5.00
C GLY A 73 -33.72 -3.06 -4.93
N SER A 74 -33.00 -3.40 -6.00
CA SER A 74 -32.10 -4.56 -6.06
C SER A 74 -30.72 -4.34 -5.41
N PHE A 75 -30.38 -3.09 -5.07
CA PHE A 75 -29.11 -2.78 -4.40
C PHE A 75 -29.23 -3.07 -2.91
N GLN A 76 -28.64 -4.18 -2.48
CA GLN A 76 -28.55 -4.61 -1.09
C GLN A 76 -27.08 -4.61 -0.65
N ALA A 77 -26.73 -3.70 0.26
CA ALA A 77 -25.41 -3.61 0.87
C ALA A 77 -25.51 -3.98 2.34
N ASP A 78 -24.99 -5.15 2.70
CA ASP A 78 -24.94 -5.60 4.08
C ASP A 78 -23.60 -5.30 4.74
N VAL A 79 -23.65 -5.04 6.05
CA VAL A 79 -22.47 -5.10 6.93
C VAL A 79 -22.40 -6.51 7.48
N THR A 80 -21.71 -7.37 6.75
CA THR A 80 -21.50 -8.76 7.11
C THR A 80 -20.00 -9.05 7.12
N PHE A 81 -19.55 -9.74 8.16
CA PHE A 81 -18.17 -10.18 8.28
C PHE A 81 -18.01 -11.64 7.89
N ARG A 82 -16.98 -11.93 7.12
CA ARG A 82 -16.58 -13.28 6.71
C ARG A 82 -15.17 -13.55 7.25
N LEU A 83 -15.07 -14.58 8.09
CA LEU A 83 -13.82 -15.10 8.61
C LEU A 83 -13.61 -16.51 8.06
N ASP A 84 -12.74 -16.63 7.06
CA ASP A 84 -12.26 -17.91 6.52
C ASP A 84 -10.73 -18.04 6.70
N GLN A 85 -10.14 -19.10 6.16
CA GLN A 85 -8.72 -19.41 6.30
C GLN A 85 -7.79 -18.30 5.79
N LEU A 86 -8.17 -17.63 4.70
CA LEU A 86 -7.42 -16.51 4.15
C LEU A 86 -7.52 -15.29 5.09
N SER A 87 -8.74 -14.89 5.46
CA SER A 87 -8.94 -13.74 6.35
C SER A 87 -8.33 -13.97 7.74
N MET A 88 -8.41 -15.18 8.29
CA MET A 88 -7.82 -15.54 9.58
C MET A 88 -6.29 -15.41 9.57
N THR A 89 -5.64 -15.77 8.47
CA THR A 89 -4.18 -15.60 8.29
C THR A 89 -3.79 -14.12 8.41
N PHE A 90 -4.57 -13.23 7.76
CA PHE A 90 -4.36 -11.79 7.87
C PHE A 90 -4.71 -11.26 9.26
N VAL A 91 -5.79 -11.70 9.88
CA VAL A 91 -6.17 -11.30 11.25
C VAL A 91 -5.03 -11.59 12.23
N LEU A 92 -4.45 -12.80 12.20
CA LEU A 92 -3.32 -13.15 13.06
C LEU A 92 -2.08 -12.30 12.79
N LEU A 93 -1.77 -12.06 11.52
CA LEU A 93 -0.63 -11.22 11.13
C LEU A 93 -0.82 -9.77 11.60
N ILE A 94 -1.96 -9.17 11.25
CA ILE A 94 -2.32 -7.77 11.53
C ILE A 94 -2.33 -7.52 13.04
N THR A 95 -3.02 -8.36 13.81
CA THR A 95 -3.16 -8.17 15.26
C THR A 95 -1.90 -8.59 16.02
N GLY A 96 -1.24 -9.67 15.62
CA GLY A 96 -0.01 -10.16 16.27
C GLY A 96 1.17 -9.21 16.06
N VAL A 97 1.57 -8.99 14.80
CA VAL A 97 2.66 -8.05 14.46
C VAL A 97 2.26 -6.61 14.82
N GLY A 98 0.99 -6.24 14.63
CA GLY A 98 0.48 -4.93 15.05
C GLY A 98 0.62 -4.69 16.55
N SER A 99 0.30 -5.66 17.40
CA SER A 99 0.48 -5.55 18.86
C SER A 99 1.94 -5.39 19.25
N LEU A 100 2.85 -6.11 18.59
CA LEU A 100 4.29 -5.96 18.82
C LEU A 100 4.80 -4.57 18.43
N ILE A 101 4.29 -4.02 17.32
CA ILE A 101 4.60 -2.64 16.90
C ILE A 101 4.02 -1.61 17.88
N HIS A 102 2.84 -1.85 18.45
CA HIS A 102 2.28 -0.99 19.50
C HIS A 102 3.17 -0.97 20.73
N LEU A 103 3.60 -2.16 21.19
CA LEU A 103 4.51 -2.28 22.32
C LEU A 103 5.83 -1.55 22.04
N TYR A 104 6.45 -1.78 20.87
CA TYR A 104 7.66 -1.06 20.46
C TYR A 104 7.47 0.47 20.47
N SER A 105 6.32 0.95 20.00
CA SER A 105 6.01 2.37 19.93
C SER A 105 5.95 3.07 21.29
N VAL A 106 5.76 2.32 22.38
CA VAL A 106 5.74 2.89 23.74
C VAL A 106 7.10 3.51 24.06
N GLY A 107 8.20 2.80 23.75
CA GLY A 107 9.56 3.30 23.97
C GLY A 107 9.99 4.30 22.90
N TYR A 108 9.69 4.01 21.63
CA TYR A 108 10.11 4.88 20.52
C TYR A 108 9.50 6.29 20.60
N MET A 109 8.25 6.41 21.07
CA MET A 109 7.53 7.69 21.16
C MET A 109 7.53 8.27 22.59
N GLU A 110 8.39 7.79 23.50
CA GLU A 110 8.36 8.18 24.91
C GLU A 110 8.48 9.70 25.11
N HIS A 111 9.34 10.34 24.31
CA HIS A 111 9.65 11.77 24.37
C HIS A 111 8.77 12.64 23.44
N ASP A 112 7.82 12.07 22.69
CA ASP A 112 6.93 12.84 21.81
C ASP A 112 5.66 13.26 22.56
N GLU A 113 5.42 14.57 22.64
CA GLU A 113 4.27 15.17 23.33
C GLU A 113 2.91 14.68 22.78
N ARG A 114 2.88 14.24 21.52
CA ARG A 114 1.66 13.84 20.80
C ARG A 114 1.52 12.32 20.73
N ARG A 115 2.25 11.56 21.55
CA ARG A 115 2.18 10.08 21.61
C ARG A 115 0.75 9.53 21.75
N ARG A 116 -0.14 10.18 22.50
CA ARG A 116 -1.55 9.76 22.61
C ARG A 116 -2.23 9.68 21.24
N ARG A 117 -2.07 10.74 20.44
CA ARG A 117 -2.64 10.85 19.09
C ARG A 117 -2.04 9.81 18.16
N PHE A 118 -0.74 9.55 18.29
CA PHE A 118 -0.05 8.50 17.54
C PHE A 118 -0.68 7.12 17.76
N PHE A 119 -0.88 6.71 19.02
CA PHE A 119 -1.54 5.44 19.36
C PHE A 119 -3.00 5.39 18.90
N GLY A 120 -3.72 6.52 18.94
CA GLY A 120 -5.07 6.63 18.37
C GLY A 120 -5.09 6.35 16.86
N TYR A 121 -4.12 6.89 16.11
CA TYR A 121 -3.98 6.63 14.68
C TYR A 121 -3.55 5.18 14.38
N LEU A 122 -2.65 4.59 15.18
CA LEU A 122 -2.27 3.18 15.03
C LEU A 122 -3.47 2.23 15.26
N ASN A 123 -4.32 2.54 16.24
CA ASN A 123 -5.54 1.80 16.52
C ASN A 123 -6.57 1.96 15.40
N LEU A 124 -6.75 3.18 14.88
CA LEU A 124 -7.62 3.45 13.73
C LEU A 124 -7.16 2.63 12.51
N PHE A 125 -5.85 2.60 12.29
CA PHE A 125 -5.24 1.85 11.21
C PHE A 125 -5.51 0.34 11.34
N LEU A 126 -5.31 -0.24 12.53
CA LEU A 126 -5.62 -1.64 12.81
C LEU A 126 -7.09 -1.97 12.56
N ALA A 127 -8.01 -1.13 13.07
CA ALA A 127 -9.43 -1.33 12.88
C ALA A 127 -9.83 -1.30 11.39
N ALA A 128 -9.31 -0.34 10.64
CA ALA A 128 -9.57 -0.24 9.20
C ALA A 128 -9.03 -1.43 8.41
N MET A 129 -7.81 -1.91 8.74
CA MET A 129 -7.24 -3.08 8.09
C MET A 129 -8.00 -4.37 8.44
N LEU A 130 -8.46 -4.51 9.68
CA LEU A 130 -9.31 -5.64 10.08
C LEU A 130 -10.67 -5.62 9.39
N LEU A 131 -11.28 -4.43 9.25
CA LEU A 131 -12.50 -4.27 8.48
C LEU A 131 -12.32 -4.70 7.02
N LEU A 132 -11.19 -4.34 6.40
CA LEU A 132 -10.86 -4.70 5.01
C LEU A 132 -10.80 -6.22 4.82
N VAL A 133 -10.11 -6.94 5.71
CA VAL A 133 -9.91 -8.40 5.55
C VAL A 133 -11.08 -9.23 6.04
N LEU A 134 -11.91 -8.69 6.94
CA LEU A 134 -13.12 -9.36 7.43
C LEU A 134 -14.36 -9.05 6.60
N ALA A 135 -14.30 -8.14 5.64
CA ALA A 135 -15.43 -7.84 4.77
C ALA A 135 -15.90 -9.08 3.98
N ASP A 136 -17.22 -9.24 3.81
CA ASP A 136 -17.79 -10.29 2.95
C ASP A 136 -18.13 -9.82 1.53
N ASN A 137 -17.99 -8.52 1.27
CA ASN A 137 -18.35 -7.86 0.02
C ASN A 137 -17.36 -6.74 -0.32
N TYR A 138 -17.22 -6.44 -1.61
CA TYR A 138 -16.24 -5.48 -2.10
C TYR A 138 -16.52 -4.04 -1.65
N LEU A 139 -17.78 -3.69 -1.36
CA LEU A 139 -18.14 -2.35 -0.88
C LEU A 139 -17.69 -2.15 0.57
N LEU A 140 -17.90 -3.13 1.45
CA LEU A 140 -17.39 -3.09 2.82
C LEU A 140 -15.85 -3.17 2.85
N LEU A 141 -15.26 -3.96 1.95
CA LEU A 141 -13.81 -3.96 1.73
C LEU A 141 -13.32 -2.56 1.35
N TYR A 142 -14.03 -1.85 0.46
CA TYR A 142 -13.72 -0.46 0.07
C TYR A 142 -13.74 0.50 1.26
N VAL A 143 -14.67 0.34 2.22
CA VAL A 143 -14.67 1.14 3.46
C VAL A 143 -13.39 0.92 4.26
N GLY A 144 -12.96 -0.33 4.44
CA GLY A 144 -11.69 -0.65 5.09
C GLY A 144 -10.48 -0.12 4.30
N TRP A 145 -10.52 -0.24 2.97
CA TRP A 145 -9.51 0.22 2.02
C TRP A 145 -9.26 1.74 2.11
N GLU A 146 -10.34 2.51 2.15
CA GLU A 146 -10.34 3.95 2.37
C GLU A 146 -9.87 4.33 3.77
N GLY A 147 -10.34 3.61 4.79
CA GLY A 147 -9.92 3.79 6.17
C GLY A 147 -8.42 3.60 6.37
N VAL A 148 -7.83 2.57 5.74
CA VAL A 148 -6.37 2.35 5.73
C VAL A 148 -5.66 3.50 5.02
N GLY A 149 -6.20 3.99 3.90
CA GLY A 149 -5.69 5.16 3.18
C GLY A 149 -5.65 6.42 4.05
N LEU A 150 -6.76 6.72 4.73
CA LEU A 150 -6.86 7.85 5.66
C LEU A 150 -5.88 7.71 6.84
N ALA A 151 -5.87 6.55 7.50
CA ALA A 151 -4.99 6.33 8.64
C ALA A 151 -3.51 6.41 8.24
N SER A 152 -3.14 5.91 7.05
CA SER A 152 -1.79 6.03 6.52
C SER A 152 -1.39 7.50 6.27
N TYR A 153 -2.28 8.33 5.70
CA TYR A 153 -2.05 9.76 5.53
C TYR A 153 -1.75 10.47 6.86
N LEU A 154 -2.55 10.18 7.89
CA LEU A 154 -2.38 10.76 9.23
C LEU A 154 -1.08 10.31 9.91
N LEU A 155 -0.67 9.07 9.70
CA LEU A 155 0.54 8.50 10.30
C LEU A 155 1.83 8.94 9.57
N ILE A 156 1.84 8.99 8.23
CA ILE A 156 2.97 9.51 7.45
C ILE A 156 3.15 11.00 7.76
N GLY A 157 2.04 11.75 7.79
CA GLY A 157 2.01 13.17 8.11
C GLY A 157 2.03 13.49 9.61
N PHE A 158 2.39 12.55 10.48
CA PHE A 158 2.27 12.75 11.94
C PHE A 158 3.03 13.99 12.43
N TRP A 159 4.23 14.20 11.87
CA TRP A 159 5.06 15.39 12.06
C TRP A 159 4.83 16.43 10.95
N GLN A 160 3.56 16.78 10.67
CA GLN A 160 3.16 17.75 9.63
C GLN A 160 3.81 19.14 9.70
N HIS A 161 4.46 19.50 10.82
CA HIS A 161 5.23 20.73 10.93
C HIS A 161 6.49 20.70 10.03
N LYS A 162 6.98 19.51 9.67
CA LYS A 162 8.03 19.30 8.67
C LYS A 162 7.40 19.34 7.26
N PRO A 163 7.80 20.28 6.38
CA PRO A 163 7.28 20.35 5.01
C PRO A 163 7.49 19.07 4.20
N SER A 164 8.59 18.33 4.46
CA SER A 164 8.87 17.02 3.83
C SER A 164 7.80 16.00 4.17
N ALA A 165 7.47 15.83 5.46
CA ALA A 165 6.45 14.90 5.93
C ALA A 165 5.05 15.25 5.43
N ALA A 166 4.69 16.54 5.41
CA ALA A 166 3.40 16.99 4.88
C ALA A 166 3.26 16.70 3.36
N THR A 167 4.34 16.93 2.60
CA THR A 167 4.36 16.66 1.16
C THR A 167 4.32 15.16 0.87
N ALA A 168 5.08 14.36 1.63
CA ALA A 168 5.08 12.90 1.53
C ALA A 168 3.71 12.30 1.81
N ALA A 169 3.04 12.75 2.88
CA ALA A 169 1.69 12.31 3.23
C ALA A 169 0.69 12.63 2.10
N LYS A 170 0.72 13.85 1.56
CA LYS A 170 -0.14 14.25 0.44
C LYS A 170 0.12 13.40 -0.81
N LYS A 171 1.39 13.17 -1.16
CA LYS A 171 1.77 12.31 -2.30
C LYS A 171 1.20 10.91 -2.13
N ALA A 172 1.40 10.30 -0.95
CA ALA A 172 0.86 8.98 -0.64
C ALA A 172 -0.66 8.93 -0.76
N PHE A 173 -1.36 9.89 -0.18
CA PHE A 173 -2.83 9.92 -0.24
C PHE A 173 -3.36 10.04 -1.68
N LEU A 174 -2.80 10.95 -2.48
CA LEU A 174 -3.25 11.17 -3.86
C LEU A 174 -2.95 9.97 -4.78
N VAL A 175 -1.75 9.39 -4.69
CA VAL A 175 -1.38 8.24 -5.52
C VAL A 175 -2.25 7.02 -5.17
N ASN A 176 -2.52 6.80 -3.89
CA ASN A 176 -3.44 5.75 -3.46
C ASN A 176 -4.87 6.01 -3.96
N ARG A 177 -5.34 7.26 -3.93
CA ARG A 177 -6.68 7.64 -4.40
C ARG A 177 -6.91 7.28 -5.87
N VAL A 178 -5.89 7.40 -6.71
CA VAL A 178 -5.96 6.97 -8.12
C VAL A 178 -6.20 5.46 -8.22
N GLY A 179 -5.52 4.66 -7.38
CA GLY A 179 -5.80 3.23 -7.27
C GLY A 179 -7.20 2.93 -6.74
N ASP A 180 -7.66 3.70 -5.74
CA ASP A 180 -8.98 3.54 -5.13
C ASP A 180 -10.12 3.74 -6.17
N MET A 181 -9.91 4.57 -7.20
CA MET A 181 -10.83 4.65 -8.36
C MET A 181 -10.97 3.33 -9.12
N GLY A 182 -9.90 2.53 -9.22
CA GLY A 182 -9.98 1.20 -9.81
C GLY A 182 -10.92 0.29 -9.04
N LEU A 183 -10.83 0.27 -7.70
CA LEU A 183 -11.70 -0.56 -6.87
C LEU A 183 -13.17 -0.12 -6.97
N SER A 184 -13.43 1.19 -6.99
CA SER A 184 -14.79 1.71 -7.13
C SER A 184 -15.42 1.34 -8.48
N ILE A 185 -14.66 1.45 -9.58
CA ILE A 185 -15.11 1.03 -10.91
C ILE A 185 -15.32 -0.49 -10.94
N ALA A 186 -14.43 -1.29 -10.33
CA ALA A 186 -14.60 -2.74 -10.25
C ALA A 186 -15.91 -3.12 -9.53
N ILE A 187 -16.26 -2.44 -8.43
CA ILE A 187 -17.53 -2.64 -7.72
C ILE A 187 -18.73 -2.32 -8.63
N MET A 188 -18.68 -1.22 -9.38
CA MET A 188 -19.74 -0.86 -10.33
C MET A 188 -19.88 -1.91 -11.44
N LEU A 189 -18.75 -2.39 -11.99
CA LEU A 189 -18.75 -3.44 -13.00
C LEU A 189 -19.29 -4.77 -12.46
N MET A 190 -18.93 -5.15 -11.24
CA MET A 190 -19.49 -6.34 -10.58
C MET A 190 -21.00 -6.21 -10.38
N PHE A 191 -21.48 -5.07 -9.88
CA PHE A 191 -22.91 -4.86 -9.67
C PHE A 191 -23.69 -4.90 -10.98
N THR A 192 -23.18 -4.26 -12.04
CA THR A 192 -23.83 -4.28 -13.36
C THR A 192 -23.75 -5.64 -14.08
N THR A 193 -22.77 -6.46 -13.75
CA THR A 193 -22.58 -7.79 -14.37
C THR A 193 -23.33 -8.90 -13.62
N PHE A 194 -23.26 -8.90 -12.29
CA PHE A 194 -23.76 -9.98 -11.43
C PHE A 194 -24.98 -9.58 -10.59
N GLY A 195 -25.38 -8.31 -10.59
CA GLY A 195 -26.43 -7.79 -9.70
C GLY A 195 -26.01 -7.71 -8.22
N SER A 196 -24.74 -7.97 -7.92
CA SER A 196 -24.20 -7.98 -6.55
C SER A 196 -22.71 -7.62 -6.54
N PHE A 197 -22.24 -7.18 -5.38
CA PHE A 197 -20.82 -6.98 -5.05
C PHE A 197 -20.40 -7.80 -3.82
N ALA A 198 -21.25 -8.74 -3.37
CA ALA A 198 -20.90 -9.69 -2.31
C ALA A 198 -20.07 -10.84 -2.88
N PHE A 199 -19.09 -11.33 -2.10
CA PHE A 199 -18.16 -12.36 -2.56
C PHE A 199 -18.86 -13.64 -3.01
N GLY A 200 -19.82 -14.14 -2.22
CA GLY A 200 -20.55 -15.37 -2.55
C GLY A 200 -21.22 -15.31 -3.93
N PRO A 201 -22.17 -14.39 -4.16
CA PRO A 201 -22.83 -14.23 -5.45
C PRO A 201 -21.89 -13.94 -6.61
N VAL A 202 -20.87 -13.09 -6.42
CA VAL A 202 -19.90 -12.76 -7.47
C VAL A 202 -19.09 -13.98 -7.87
N PHE A 203 -18.63 -14.80 -6.91
CA PHE A 203 -17.83 -15.98 -7.20
C PHE A 203 -18.64 -17.11 -7.82
N SER A 204 -19.89 -17.30 -7.39
CA SER A 204 -20.75 -18.36 -7.93
C SER A 204 -21.19 -18.10 -9.38
N HIS A 205 -21.37 -16.84 -9.76
CA HIS A 205 -21.81 -16.45 -11.11
C HIS A 205 -20.66 -15.94 -12.00
N ALA A 206 -19.40 -16.03 -11.54
CA ALA A 206 -18.25 -15.57 -12.32
C ALA A 206 -18.16 -16.26 -13.68
N GLY A 207 -18.52 -17.54 -13.75
CA GLY A 207 -18.55 -18.33 -14.99
C GLY A 207 -19.62 -17.92 -16.00
N ASP A 208 -20.64 -17.16 -15.57
CA ASP A 208 -21.72 -16.69 -16.44
C ASP A 208 -21.37 -15.40 -17.19
N ALA A 209 -20.31 -14.70 -16.74
CA ALA A 209 -19.84 -13.46 -17.36
C ALA A 209 -18.92 -13.74 -18.56
N SER A 210 -18.91 -12.82 -19.53
CA SER A 210 -17.94 -12.90 -20.62
C SER A 210 -16.52 -12.62 -20.14
N GLU A 211 -15.54 -13.27 -20.76
CA GLU A 211 -14.11 -13.07 -20.48
C GLU A 211 -13.72 -11.59 -20.52
N GLY A 212 -14.22 -10.82 -21.50
CA GLY A 212 -13.93 -9.38 -21.59
C GLY A 212 -14.41 -8.57 -20.37
N ARG A 213 -15.56 -8.93 -19.77
CA ARG A 213 -16.03 -8.30 -18.53
C ARG A 213 -15.18 -8.69 -17.33
N LEU A 214 -14.82 -9.97 -17.23
CA LEU A 214 -13.94 -10.46 -16.17
C LEU A 214 -12.55 -9.84 -16.24
N THR A 215 -12.00 -9.69 -17.45
CA THR A 215 -10.73 -8.98 -17.70
C THR A 215 -10.84 -7.51 -17.30
N ALA A 216 -11.92 -6.81 -17.68
CA ALA A 216 -12.12 -5.42 -17.26
C ALA A 216 -12.18 -5.27 -15.73
N ILE A 217 -12.94 -6.15 -15.05
CA ILE A 217 -12.99 -6.20 -13.58
C ILE A 217 -11.60 -6.47 -13.00
N GLY A 218 -10.90 -7.49 -13.51
CA GLY A 218 -9.56 -7.87 -13.06
C GLY A 218 -8.52 -6.77 -13.21
N LEU A 219 -8.53 -6.01 -14.32
CA LEU A 219 -7.63 -4.87 -14.53
C LEU A 219 -7.94 -3.70 -13.58
N MET A 220 -9.21 -3.46 -13.27
CA MET A 220 -9.60 -2.43 -12.30
C MET A 220 -9.23 -2.81 -10.86
N LEU A 221 -9.37 -4.09 -10.50
CA LEU A 221 -8.84 -4.63 -9.24
C LEU A 221 -7.31 -4.56 -9.17
N LEU A 222 -6.62 -4.82 -10.28
CA LEU A 222 -5.17 -4.65 -10.38
C LEU A 222 -4.77 -3.18 -10.17
N LEU A 223 -5.46 -2.23 -10.79
CA LEU A 223 -5.19 -0.79 -10.59
C LEU A 223 -5.31 -0.40 -9.10
N ALA A 224 -6.32 -0.91 -8.40
CA ALA A 224 -6.45 -0.74 -6.96
C ALA A 224 -5.27 -1.34 -6.20
N ALA A 225 -4.93 -2.60 -6.49
CA ALA A 225 -3.79 -3.27 -5.90
C ALA A 225 -2.49 -2.49 -6.15
N CYS A 226 -2.28 -1.92 -7.34
CA CYS A 226 -1.10 -1.11 -7.65
C CYS A 226 -0.96 0.10 -6.73
N GLY A 227 -2.07 0.77 -6.41
CA GLY A 227 -2.08 1.91 -5.48
C GLY A 227 -1.58 1.52 -4.09
N LYS A 228 -2.31 0.64 -3.39
CA LYS A 228 -2.02 0.28 -1.99
C LYS A 228 -0.76 -0.55 -1.81
N SER A 229 -0.43 -1.42 -2.78
CA SER A 229 0.75 -2.30 -2.74
C SER A 229 1.99 -1.68 -3.38
N ALA A 230 1.95 -0.39 -3.74
CA ALA A 230 3.05 0.33 -4.37
C ALA A 230 3.66 -0.45 -5.56
N GLN A 231 2.80 -0.91 -6.47
CA GLN A 231 3.22 -1.56 -7.71
C GLN A 231 3.27 -0.55 -8.84
N VAL A 232 4.02 -0.88 -9.89
CA VAL A 232 4.05 -0.09 -11.12
C VAL A 232 2.64 0.06 -11.71
N PRO A 233 2.19 1.28 -12.06
CA PRO A 233 2.92 2.56 -12.09
C PRO A 233 2.70 3.50 -10.87
N LEU A 234 2.10 3.01 -9.77
CA LEU A 234 1.70 3.80 -8.59
C LEU A 234 2.63 3.61 -7.37
N GLN A 235 3.85 3.13 -7.58
CA GLN A 235 4.86 2.84 -6.55
C GLN A 235 5.53 4.07 -5.92
N SER A 236 5.39 5.24 -6.54
CA SER A 236 6.19 6.44 -6.25
C SER A 236 6.09 6.98 -4.83
N TRP A 237 5.01 6.66 -4.11
CA TRP A 237 4.78 7.16 -2.75
C TRP A 237 5.58 6.42 -1.68
N LEU A 238 5.98 5.16 -1.92
CA LEU A 238 6.48 4.29 -0.85
C LEU A 238 7.82 4.74 -0.28
N GLY A 239 8.70 5.29 -1.12
CA GLY A 239 10.01 5.81 -0.68
C GLY A 239 9.87 7.05 0.21
N ASP A 240 8.93 7.93 -0.11
CA ASP A 240 8.68 9.17 0.64
C ASP A 240 7.88 8.92 1.93
N ALA A 241 7.09 7.85 1.99
CA ALA A 241 6.39 7.44 3.22
C ALA A 241 7.34 7.17 4.40
N MET A 242 8.64 7.01 4.15
CA MET A 242 9.67 6.86 5.17
C MET A 242 9.91 8.12 6.01
N GLU A 243 9.33 9.27 5.65
CA GLU A 243 9.31 10.48 6.50
C GLU A 243 8.48 10.28 7.79
N GLY A 244 7.54 9.32 7.79
CA GLY A 244 6.75 8.99 8.97
C GLY A 244 7.58 8.30 10.07
N PRO A 245 7.09 8.27 11.33
CA PRO A 245 7.78 7.58 12.43
C PRO A 245 8.06 6.11 12.10
N THR A 246 9.20 5.58 12.53
CA THR A 246 9.63 4.22 12.14
C THR A 246 8.66 3.08 12.51
N PRO A 247 7.93 3.11 13.65
CA PRO A 247 6.88 2.12 13.91
C PRO A 247 5.76 2.14 12.86
N VAL A 248 5.47 3.29 12.24
CA VAL A 248 4.52 3.40 11.12
C VAL A 248 5.07 2.67 9.91
N SER A 249 6.35 2.85 9.59
CA SER A 249 7.01 2.13 8.50
C SER A 249 6.94 0.61 8.73
N ALA A 250 7.15 0.13 9.95
CA ALA A 250 6.97 -1.30 10.26
C ALA A 250 5.51 -1.76 10.04
N LEU A 251 4.52 -0.98 10.48
CA LEU A 251 3.11 -1.38 10.38
C LEU A 251 2.62 -1.41 8.93
N ILE A 252 2.80 -0.29 8.20
CA ILE A 252 2.31 -0.10 6.84
C ILE A 252 2.99 -1.06 5.86
N HIS A 253 4.30 -1.27 6.01
CA HIS A 253 5.13 -1.97 5.01
C HIS A 253 5.32 -3.46 5.30
N ALA A 254 5.08 -3.94 6.53
CA ALA A 254 5.24 -5.36 6.85
C ALA A 254 3.91 -6.11 6.85
N ALA A 255 2.93 -5.63 7.63
CA ALA A 255 1.78 -6.45 8.03
C ALA A 255 0.44 -6.03 7.40
N THR A 256 0.36 -4.86 6.76
CA THR A 256 -0.95 -4.23 6.52
C THR A 256 -1.14 -3.60 5.13
N MET A 257 -0.89 -2.31 4.94
CA MET A 257 -1.30 -1.56 3.74
C MET A 257 -0.78 -2.17 2.45
N VAL A 258 0.52 -2.44 2.38
CA VAL A 258 1.13 -2.98 1.15
C VAL A 258 0.70 -4.42 0.86
N THR A 259 0.13 -5.10 1.85
CA THR A 259 -0.37 -6.47 1.72
C THR A 259 -1.82 -6.53 1.25
N ALA A 260 -2.56 -5.41 1.36
CA ALA A 260 -3.97 -5.32 0.98
C ALA A 260 -4.22 -5.60 -0.51
N GLY A 261 -3.32 -5.15 -1.41
CA GLY A 261 -3.41 -5.46 -2.83
C GLY A 261 -3.23 -6.95 -3.12
N VAL A 262 -2.26 -7.61 -2.47
CA VAL A 262 -2.07 -9.06 -2.59
C VAL A 262 -3.33 -9.79 -2.09
N TYR A 263 -3.86 -9.39 -0.93
CA TYR A 263 -5.12 -9.92 -0.40
C TYR A 263 -6.26 -9.78 -1.41
N LEU A 264 -6.44 -8.59 -2.00
CA LEU A 264 -7.51 -8.32 -2.97
C LEU A 264 -7.42 -9.24 -4.19
N ILE A 265 -6.22 -9.42 -4.75
CA ILE A 265 -6.02 -10.29 -5.92
C ILE A 265 -6.32 -11.75 -5.57
N VAL A 266 -5.78 -12.27 -4.45
CA VAL A 266 -5.99 -13.65 -4.03
C VAL A 266 -7.45 -13.90 -3.63
N ARG A 267 -8.08 -12.96 -2.92
CA ARG A 267 -9.50 -13.03 -2.57
C ARG A 267 -10.39 -13.07 -3.81
N SER A 268 -9.96 -12.42 -4.89
CA SER A 268 -10.68 -12.36 -6.16
C SER A 268 -10.28 -13.48 -7.13
N ALA A 269 -9.72 -14.60 -6.63
CA ALA A 269 -9.25 -15.72 -7.45
C ALA A 269 -10.31 -16.22 -8.44
N ALA A 270 -11.59 -16.26 -8.07
CA ALA A 270 -12.68 -16.68 -8.96
C ALA A 270 -12.81 -15.80 -10.23
N ILE A 271 -12.45 -14.52 -10.15
CA ILE A 271 -12.42 -13.61 -11.31
C ILE A 271 -11.15 -13.85 -12.11
N PHE A 272 -9.99 -13.84 -11.46
CA PHE A 272 -8.70 -13.95 -12.15
C PHE A 272 -8.50 -15.31 -12.84
N ASN A 273 -8.97 -16.40 -12.24
CA ASN A 273 -8.88 -17.74 -12.85
C ASN A 273 -9.65 -17.86 -14.18
N LEU A 274 -10.61 -16.97 -14.40
CA LEU A 274 -11.42 -16.92 -15.62
C LEU A 274 -11.06 -15.71 -16.52
N ALA A 275 -9.98 -14.98 -16.19
CA ALA A 275 -9.50 -13.82 -16.93
C ALA A 275 -7.98 -13.91 -17.18
N PRO A 276 -7.53 -14.73 -18.16
CA PRO A 276 -6.11 -14.97 -18.42
C PRO A 276 -5.31 -13.71 -18.71
N ASP A 277 -5.89 -12.76 -19.46
CA ASP A 277 -5.25 -11.48 -19.77
C ASP A 277 -5.04 -10.61 -18.54
N ALA A 278 -6.00 -10.59 -17.61
CA ALA A 278 -5.86 -9.88 -16.36
C ALA A 278 -4.80 -10.54 -15.46
N GLN A 279 -4.74 -11.88 -15.39
CA GLN A 279 -3.67 -12.59 -14.70
C GLN A 279 -2.29 -12.26 -15.27
N LEU A 280 -2.16 -12.25 -16.61
CA LEU A 280 -0.92 -11.88 -17.27
C LEU A 280 -0.50 -10.46 -16.88
N ALA A 281 -1.43 -9.49 -16.88
CA ALA A 281 -1.14 -8.13 -16.43
C ALA A 281 -0.63 -8.08 -14.98
N VAL A 282 -1.24 -8.84 -14.06
CA VAL A 282 -0.78 -8.96 -12.66
C VAL A 282 0.65 -9.50 -12.59
N THR A 283 0.96 -10.58 -13.33
CA THR A 283 2.33 -11.17 -13.33
C THR A 283 3.37 -10.19 -13.88
N VAL A 284 3.05 -9.46 -14.95
CA VAL A 284 3.93 -8.47 -15.56
C VAL A 284 4.19 -7.32 -14.59
N VAL A 285 3.15 -6.78 -13.96
CA VAL A 285 3.28 -5.72 -12.95
C VAL A 285 4.12 -6.18 -11.76
N GLY A 286 3.90 -7.39 -11.27
CA GLY A 286 4.71 -7.98 -10.19
C GLY A 286 6.18 -8.14 -10.59
N ALA A 287 6.45 -8.66 -11.79
CA ALA A 287 7.80 -8.86 -12.33
C ALA A 287 8.56 -7.54 -12.55
N VAL A 288 7.90 -6.51 -13.05
CA VAL A 288 8.54 -5.19 -13.21
C VAL A 288 8.79 -4.55 -11.85
N THR A 289 7.80 -4.59 -10.95
CA THR A 289 7.92 -3.98 -9.62
C THR A 289 9.02 -4.66 -8.80
N LEU A 290 9.14 -6.00 -8.88
CA LEU A 290 10.13 -6.72 -8.08
C LEU A 290 11.57 -6.29 -8.44
N LEU A 291 11.85 -6.10 -9.72
CA LEU A 291 13.15 -5.63 -10.23
C LEU A 291 13.33 -4.13 -9.97
N PHE A 292 12.29 -3.32 -10.19
CA PHE A 292 12.31 -1.88 -9.92
C PHE A 292 12.71 -1.59 -8.48
N GLY A 293 12.03 -2.21 -7.51
CA GLY A 293 12.31 -2.05 -6.08
C GLY A 293 13.73 -2.49 -5.71
N ALA A 294 14.19 -3.61 -6.29
CA ALA A 294 15.53 -4.12 -6.05
C ALA A 294 16.64 -3.18 -6.56
N ILE A 295 16.47 -2.62 -7.76
CA ILE A 295 17.41 -1.68 -8.37
C ILE A 295 17.46 -0.37 -7.57
N VAL A 296 16.31 0.19 -7.20
CA VAL A 296 16.23 1.41 -6.39
C VAL A 296 16.86 1.18 -5.01
N GLY A 297 16.58 0.04 -4.38
CA GLY A 297 17.16 -0.35 -3.08
C GLY A 297 18.70 -0.39 -3.07
N CYS A 298 19.33 -0.75 -4.19
CA CYS A 298 20.79 -0.72 -4.33
C CYS A 298 21.39 0.68 -4.22
N ALA A 299 20.61 1.70 -4.57
CA ALA A 299 21.09 3.06 -4.76
C ALA A 299 20.81 4.00 -3.57
N LYS A 300 19.88 3.64 -2.68
CA LYS A 300 19.53 4.47 -1.50
C LYS A 300 20.55 4.32 -0.39
N ASP A 301 21.06 5.43 0.12
CA ASP A 301 21.99 5.46 1.28
C ASP A 301 21.24 5.61 2.62
N ASP A 302 19.99 6.08 2.60
CA ASP A 302 19.07 6.08 3.74
C ASP A 302 18.59 4.64 4.05
N ILE A 303 18.75 4.21 5.31
CA ILE A 303 18.41 2.86 5.75
C ILE A 303 16.93 2.53 5.58
N LYS A 304 16.02 3.46 5.88
CA LYS A 304 14.57 3.27 5.76
C LYS A 304 14.15 3.24 4.30
N LYS A 305 14.70 4.11 3.46
CA LYS A 305 14.41 4.13 2.00
C LYS A 305 14.96 2.89 1.30
N ALA A 306 16.11 2.36 1.72
CA ALA A 306 16.60 1.07 1.24
C ALA A 306 15.63 -0.08 1.63
N LEU A 307 15.14 -0.08 2.87
CA LEU A 307 14.13 -1.03 3.33
C LEU A 307 12.77 -0.84 2.61
N ALA A 308 12.38 0.37 2.24
CA ALA A 308 11.20 0.62 1.40
C ALA A 308 11.39 0.03 -0.02
N GLY A 309 12.54 0.24 -0.65
CA GLY A 309 12.89 -0.36 -1.95
C GLY A 309 12.78 -1.89 -1.95
N SER A 310 13.27 -2.49 -0.89
CA SER A 310 13.16 -3.94 -0.70
C SER A 310 11.73 -4.42 -0.42
N THR A 311 10.88 -3.59 0.19
CA THR A 311 9.45 -3.90 0.34
C THR A 311 8.76 -3.89 -1.02
N MET A 312 9.01 -2.88 -1.87
CA MET A 312 8.51 -2.90 -3.27
C MET A 312 8.91 -4.20 -3.96
N SER A 313 10.17 -4.61 -3.77
CA SER A 313 10.68 -5.84 -4.36
C SER A 313 9.95 -7.10 -3.87
N GLN A 314 9.84 -7.28 -2.55
CA GLN A 314 9.19 -8.47 -1.95
C GLN A 314 7.69 -8.52 -2.24
N ILE A 315 6.98 -7.39 -2.18
CA ILE A 315 5.56 -7.36 -2.57
C ILE A 315 5.41 -7.64 -4.07
N GLY A 316 6.37 -7.22 -4.90
CA GLY A 316 6.44 -7.62 -6.31
C GLY A 316 6.51 -9.14 -6.51
N TYR A 317 7.25 -9.87 -5.67
CA TYR A 317 7.21 -11.35 -5.67
C TYR A 317 5.82 -11.88 -5.32
N MET A 318 5.16 -11.30 -4.32
CA MET A 318 3.83 -11.74 -3.89
C MET A 318 2.77 -11.46 -4.97
N ILE A 319 2.83 -10.30 -5.64
CA ILE A 319 1.94 -9.95 -6.74
C ILE A 319 2.22 -10.84 -7.95
N LEU A 320 3.49 -11.10 -8.28
CA LEU A 320 3.86 -12.08 -9.30
C LEU A 320 3.24 -13.44 -8.98
N ALA A 321 3.44 -13.96 -7.77
CA ALA A 321 2.91 -15.24 -7.32
C ALA A 321 1.38 -15.28 -7.37
N ALA A 322 0.70 -14.21 -6.93
CA ALA A 322 -0.75 -14.11 -7.02
C ALA A 322 -1.24 -14.06 -8.47
N GLY A 323 -0.50 -13.44 -9.39
CA GLY A 323 -0.82 -13.41 -10.82
C GLY A 323 -0.65 -14.77 -11.51
N LEU A 324 0.18 -15.67 -10.97
CA LEU A 324 0.38 -17.01 -11.52
C LEU A 324 -0.87 -17.91 -11.37
N GLY A 325 -1.81 -17.53 -10.50
CA GLY A 325 -3.04 -18.27 -10.28
C GLY A 325 -2.89 -19.38 -9.22
N PRO A 326 -3.60 -20.52 -9.36
CA PRO A 326 -3.62 -21.59 -8.36
C PRO A 326 -2.25 -22.19 -8.01
N ILE A 327 -1.27 -22.12 -8.94
CA ILE A 327 0.11 -22.56 -8.69
C ILE A 327 0.88 -21.63 -7.73
N GLY A 328 0.42 -20.38 -7.55
CA GLY A 328 1.16 -19.33 -6.83
C GLY A 328 0.40 -18.66 -5.68
N TYR A 329 -0.94 -18.76 -5.61
CA TYR A 329 -1.75 -18.10 -4.57
C TYR A 329 -1.30 -18.41 -3.14
N VAL A 330 -1.10 -19.69 -2.82
CA VAL A 330 -0.65 -20.12 -1.49
C VAL A 330 0.71 -19.52 -1.16
N PHE A 331 1.66 -19.57 -2.10
CA PHE A 331 3.01 -19.08 -1.89
C PHE A 331 3.08 -17.55 -1.78
N ALA A 332 2.19 -16.83 -2.48
CA ALA A 332 2.03 -15.39 -2.30
C ALA A 332 1.68 -15.05 -0.83
N ILE A 333 0.69 -15.74 -0.26
CA ILE A 333 0.24 -15.51 1.12
C ILE A 333 1.25 -16.04 2.14
N MET A 334 1.88 -17.19 1.87
CA MET A 334 2.94 -17.72 2.73
C MET A 334 4.11 -16.74 2.82
N HIS A 335 4.56 -16.23 1.68
CA HIS A 335 5.63 -15.24 1.64
C HIS A 335 5.21 -13.95 2.36
N LEU A 336 3.98 -13.49 2.17
CA LEU A 336 3.40 -12.33 2.86
C LEU A 336 3.47 -12.46 4.39
N VAL A 337 3.11 -13.62 4.95
CA VAL A 337 3.20 -13.86 6.39
C VAL A 337 4.64 -13.85 6.87
N THR A 338 5.52 -14.60 6.19
CA THR A 338 6.96 -14.62 6.57
C THR A 338 7.59 -13.23 6.48
N HIS A 339 7.22 -12.47 5.44
CA HIS A 339 7.61 -11.09 5.22
C HIS A 339 7.14 -10.16 6.33
N GLY A 340 5.90 -10.33 6.80
CA GLY A 340 5.39 -9.60 7.95
C GLY A 340 6.30 -9.68 9.17
N PHE A 341 6.89 -10.85 9.46
CA PHE A 341 7.85 -11.01 10.56
C PHE A 341 9.19 -10.32 10.27
N PHE A 342 9.88 -10.70 9.19
CA PHE A 342 11.23 -10.19 8.95
C PHE A 342 11.25 -8.71 8.56
N LYS A 343 10.22 -8.18 7.89
CA LYS A 343 10.15 -6.74 7.61
C LYS A 343 9.83 -5.90 8.82
N ALA A 344 8.88 -6.31 9.66
CA ALA A 344 8.64 -5.60 10.89
C ALA A 344 9.93 -5.59 11.72
N GLY A 345 10.61 -6.73 11.86
CA GLY A 345 11.90 -6.82 12.55
C GLY A 345 12.98 -5.90 11.97
N LEU A 346 13.12 -5.84 10.64
CA LEU A 346 14.09 -4.96 9.97
C LEU A 346 13.77 -3.47 10.14
N PHE A 347 12.50 -3.06 10.02
CA PHE A 347 12.11 -1.66 10.23
C PHE A 347 12.25 -1.24 11.70
N LEU A 348 11.82 -2.07 12.64
CA LEU A 348 12.00 -1.79 14.07
C LEU A 348 13.49 -1.78 14.45
N GLY A 349 14.31 -2.67 13.88
CA GLY A 349 15.76 -2.64 14.06
C GLY A 349 16.41 -1.39 13.47
N ALA A 350 15.97 -0.92 12.30
CA ALA A 350 16.41 0.36 11.76
C ALA A 350 16.00 1.53 12.67
N GLY A 351 14.81 1.47 13.27
CA GLY A 351 14.35 2.45 14.26
C GLY A 351 15.21 2.47 15.52
N SER A 352 15.62 1.29 16.01
CA SER A 352 16.56 1.17 17.13
C SER A 352 17.91 1.81 16.79
N VAL A 353 18.46 1.54 15.59
CA VAL A 353 19.70 2.15 15.11
C VAL A 353 19.58 3.67 15.02
N MET A 354 18.50 4.19 14.44
CA MET A 354 18.26 5.65 14.35
C MET A 354 18.19 6.29 15.73
N HIS A 355 17.46 5.67 16.67
CA HIS A 355 17.33 6.18 18.03
C HIS A 355 18.69 6.23 18.76
N GLY A 356 19.53 5.21 18.58
CA GLY A 356 20.90 5.19 19.12
C GLY A 356 21.89 6.11 18.40
N MET A 357 21.52 6.66 17.23
CA MET A 357 22.38 7.48 16.36
C MET A 357 21.88 8.93 16.22
N ASN A 358 21.14 9.45 17.20
CA ASN A 358 20.58 10.81 17.19
C ASN A 358 19.75 11.11 15.92
N ASP A 359 18.86 10.19 15.54
CA ASP A 359 17.97 10.27 14.37
C ASP A 359 18.67 10.32 13.00
N GLU A 360 19.98 10.04 12.94
CA GLU A 360 20.70 9.87 11.66
C GLU A 360 20.16 8.66 10.89
N VAL A 361 19.97 8.81 9.58
CA VAL A 361 19.40 7.79 8.67
C VAL A 361 20.36 7.33 7.58
N ASP A 362 21.41 8.10 7.30
CA ASP A 362 22.39 7.79 6.25
C ASP A 362 23.37 6.71 6.72
N MET A 363 23.32 5.54 6.06
CA MET A 363 24.21 4.41 6.35
C MET A 363 25.69 4.71 6.11
N ARG A 364 26.04 5.76 5.34
CA ARG A 364 27.44 6.19 5.18
C ARG A 364 28.02 6.75 6.46
N ARG A 365 27.18 7.27 7.35
CA ARG A 365 27.54 7.84 8.66
C ARG A 365 27.43 6.85 9.82
N TYR A 366 27.12 5.58 9.53
CA TYR A 366 27.11 4.50 10.52
C TYR A 366 28.46 3.75 10.58
N GLY A 367 28.43 2.48 10.99
CA GLY A 367 29.57 1.58 11.04
C GLY A 367 29.94 1.17 12.46
N GLY A 368 30.38 -0.08 12.61
CA GLY A 368 30.87 -0.62 13.89
C GLY A 368 29.82 -0.76 15.00
N LEU A 369 28.53 -0.64 14.70
CA LEU A 369 27.45 -0.60 15.71
C LEU A 369 27.21 -1.93 16.43
N ARG A 370 27.65 -3.07 15.87
CA ARG A 370 27.44 -4.40 16.47
C ARG A 370 27.95 -4.55 17.91
N LYS A 371 28.97 -3.77 18.30
CA LYS A 371 29.54 -3.80 19.65
C LYS A 371 28.67 -3.05 20.67
N TYR A 372 27.91 -2.07 20.21
CA TYR A 372 27.13 -1.16 21.06
C TYR A 372 25.66 -1.58 21.15
N MET A 373 25.14 -2.23 20.10
CA MET A 373 23.74 -2.65 19.99
C MET A 373 23.66 -4.14 19.60
N PRO A 374 24.10 -5.07 20.47
CA PRO A 374 24.21 -6.49 20.14
C PRO A 374 22.85 -7.15 19.89
N VAL A 375 21.80 -6.76 20.61
CA VAL A 375 20.45 -7.32 20.42
C VAL A 375 19.91 -6.85 19.08
N THR A 376 20.00 -5.54 18.80
CA THR A 376 19.58 -4.97 17.53
C THR A 376 20.33 -5.62 16.35
N PHE A 377 21.65 -5.83 16.48
CA PHE A 377 22.47 -6.51 15.48
C PHE A 377 21.99 -7.95 15.20
N ILE A 378 21.73 -8.74 16.24
CA ILE A 378 21.29 -10.13 16.10
C ILE A 378 19.90 -10.18 15.47
N THR A 379 18.94 -9.42 15.99
CA THR A 379 17.56 -9.45 15.49
C THR A 379 17.47 -8.92 14.06
N PHE A 380 18.19 -7.85 13.74
CA PHE A 380 18.27 -7.32 12.38
C PHE A 380 18.99 -8.30 11.45
N GLY A 381 20.06 -8.94 11.93
CA GLY A 381 20.81 -9.96 11.20
C GLY A 381 19.96 -11.19 10.84
N LEU A 382 19.12 -11.67 11.76
CA LEU A 382 18.19 -12.77 11.50
C LEU A 382 17.12 -12.37 10.48
N GLY A 383 16.56 -11.16 10.58
CA GLY A 383 15.66 -10.62 9.55
C GLY A 383 16.33 -10.47 8.19
N TYR A 384 17.60 -10.05 8.17
CA TYR A 384 18.44 -9.96 6.97
C TYR A 384 18.66 -11.32 6.32
N LEU A 385 19.06 -12.34 7.08
CA LEU A 385 19.27 -13.68 6.57
C LEU A 385 17.95 -14.28 6.03
N ALA A 386 16.83 -14.01 6.70
CA ALA A 386 15.51 -14.44 6.23
C ALA A 386 15.15 -13.80 4.88
N ILE A 387 15.28 -12.47 4.72
CA ILE A 387 14.86 -11.80 3.47
C ILE A 387 15.73 -12.14 2.25
N ILE A 388 17.02 -12.45 2.45
CA ILE A 388 17.88 -12.87 1.33
C ILE A 388 17.62 -14.31 0.90
N GLY A 389 16.85 -15.09 1.66
CA GLY A 389 16.58 -16.50 1.39
C GLY A 389 17.70 -17.43 1.88
N PHE A 390 18.38 -17.08 2.99
CA PHE A 390 19.40 -17.96 3.55
C PHE A 390 18.78 -19.32 3.94
N PRO A 391 19.43 -20.46 3.64
CA PRO A 391 18.84 -21.77 3.84
C PRO A 391 18.36 -21.98 5.28
N PHE A 392 17.22 -22.67 5.41
CA PHE A 392 16.52 -22.97 6.66
C PHE A 392 15.80 -21.80 7.35
N LEU A 393 15.87 -20.56 6.85
CA LEU A 393 15.09 -19.45 7.39
C LEU A 393 13.80 -19.23 6.61
N SER A 394 12.90 -18.39 7.13
CA SER A 394 11.55 -18.29 6.59
C SER A 394 11.48 -17.91 5.11
N GLY A 395 12.38 -17.04 4.64
CA GLY A 395 12.39 -16.59 3.25
C GLY A 395 12.90 -17.65 2.27
N PHE A 396 13.71 -18.61 2.71
CA PHE A 396 14.11 -19.75 1.85
C PHE A 396 12.88 -20.56 1.44
N PHE A 397 12.05 -20.93 2.42
CA PHE A 397 10.84 -21.73 2.16
C PHE A 397 9.80 -20.99 1.32
N SER A 398 9.58 -19.70 1.58
CA SER A 398 8.51 -18.97 0.91
C SER A 398 8.91 -18.38 -0.43
N LYS A 399 10.14 -17.88 -0.57
CA LYS A 399 10.61 -17.22 -1.80
C LYS A 399 11.00 -18.22 -2.88
N ASP A 400 11.68 -19.31 -2.53
CA ASP A 400 12.08 -20.32 -3.52
C ASP A 400 10.84 -20.97 -4.13
N ALA A 401 9.79 -21.22 -3.34
CA ALA A 401 8.51 -21.72 -3.84
C ALA A 401 7.84 -20.77 -4.86
N ILE A 402 7.98 -19.45 -4.70
CA ILE A 402 7.50 -18.47 -5.70
C ILE A 402 8.31 -18.56 -6.99
N ILE A 403 9.64 -18.70 -6.89
CA ILE A 403 10.53 -18.80 -8.06
C ILE A 403 10.24 -20.11 -8.81
N GLU A 404 10.04 -21.20 -8.07
CA GLU A 404 9.63 -22.49 -8.62
C GLU A 404 8.27 -22.40 -9.33
N ALA A 405 7.26 -21.82 -8.67
CA ALA A 405 5.95 -21.62 -9.28
C ALA A 405 6.03 -20.76 -10.57
N ALA A 406 6.93 -19.77 -10.60
CA ALA A 406 7.15 -18.94 -11.79
C ALA A 406 7.73 -19.76 -12.96
N PHE A 407 8.70 -20.65 -12.71
CA PHE A 407 9.19 -21.58 -13.74
C PHE A 407 8.11 -22.62 -14.13
N ALA A 408 7.30 -23.07 -13.17
CA ALA A 408 6.22 -24.03 -13.35
C ALA A 408 5.06 -23.53 -14.22
N LYS A 409 4.98 -22.21 -14.49
CA LYS A 409 4.07 -21.66 -15.50
C LYS A 409 4.36 -22.24 -16.90
N GLY A 410 5.59 -22.67 -17.16
CA GLY A 410 6.01 -23.30 -18.40
C GLY A 410 6.14 -22.32 -19.57
N GLY A 411 6.61 -22.84 -20.71
CA GLY A 411 6.84 -22.08 -21.93
C GLY A 411 7.80 -20.90 -21.77
N THR A 412 7.79 -19.98 -22.73
CA THR A 412 8.64 -18.78 -22.72
C THR A 412 8.30 -17.85 -21.54
N GLN A 413 7.02 -17.77 -21.16
CA GLN A 413 6.56 -16.96 -20.04
C GLN A 413 7.20 -17.39 -18.72
N GLY A 414 7.20 -18.70 -18.41
CA GLY A 414 7.80 -19.21 -17.18
C GLY A 414 9.30 -18.92 -17.06
N TRP A 415 10.04 -19.01 -18.18
CA TRP A 415 11.47 -18.64 -18.19
C TRP A 415 11.72 -17.16 -17.94
N ILE A 416 10.90 -16.28 -18.51
CA ILE A 416 11.01 -14.83 -18.30
C ILE A 416 10.68 -14.49 -16.84
N LEU A 417 9.56 -14.99 -16.31
CA LEU A 417 9.10 -14.70 -14.96
C LEU A 417 10.02 -15.30 -13.90
N GLY A 418 10.36 -16.58 -14.03
CA GLY A 418 11.30 -17.27 -13.13
C GLY A 418 12.70 -16.66 -13.19
N GLY A 419 13.19 -16.31 -14.38
CA GLY A 419 14.46 -15.62 -14.55
C GLY A 419 14.49 -14.23 -13.91
N ALA A 420 13.42 -13.44 -14.07
CA ALA A 420 13.28 -12.13 -13.41
C ALA A 420 13.24 -12.30 -11.89
N ALA A 421 12.50 -13.27 -11.38
CA ALA A 421 12.40 -13.58 -9.96
C ALA A 421 13.75 -14.04 -9.38
N LEU A 422 14.52 -14.85 -10.11
CA LEU A 422 15.86 -15.27 -9.71
C LEU A 422 16.87 -14.10 -9.71
N LEU A 423 16.83 -13.25 -10.73
CA LEU A 423 17.65 -12.04 -10.79
C LEU A 423 17.33 -11.09 -9.63
N GLY A 424 16.04 -10.88 -9.33
CA GLY A 424 15.61 -10.12 -8.16
C GLY A 424 16.16 -10.68 -6.84
N ALA A 425 16.36 -12.00 -6.76
CA ALA A 425 16.88 -12.65 -5.56
C ALA A 425 18.38 -12.33 -5.37
N ALA A 426 19.16 -12.40 -6.45
CA ALA A 426 20.56 -12.00 -6.46
C ALA A 426 20.74 -10.52 -6.06
N ILE A 427 19.92 -9.63 -6.64
CA ILE A 427 19.99 -8.19 -6.34
C ILE A 427 19.57 -7.92 -4.88
N THR A 428 18.56 -8.64 -4.38
CA THR A 428 18.14 -8.60 -2.96
C THR A 428 19.26 -9.00 -2.02
N ALA A 429 19.94 -10.10 -2.31
CA ALA A 429 21.10 -10.53 -1.54
C ALA A 429 22.19 -9.43 -1.53
N PHE A 430 22.45 -8.77 -2.65
CA PHE A 430 23.41 -7.67 -2.72
C PHE A 430 23.04 -6.47 -1.84
N TYR A 431 21.89 -5.82 -2.08
CA TYR A 431 21.60 -4.55 -1.38
C TYR A 431 21.30 -4.75 0.10
N MET A 432 20.69 -5.88 0.50
CA MET A 432 20.47 -6.17 1.92
C MET A 432 21.78 -6.44 2.64
N THR A 433 22.73 -7.12 1.99
CA THR A 433 24.07 -7.30 2.55
C THR A 433 24.81 -5.97 2.67
N ARG A 434 24.66 -5.07 1.69
CA ARG A 434 25.17 -3.70 1.77
C ARG A 434 24.63 -2.97 3.00
N VAL A 435 23.31 -3.02 3.24
CA VAL A 435 22.69 -2.40 4.43
C VAL A 435 23.29 -2.96 5.72
N MET A 436 23.44 -4.29 5.79
CA MET A 436 24.02 -4.96 6.96
C MET A 436 25.47 -4.53 7.22
N LEU A 437 26.31 -4.53 6.17
CA LEU A 437 27.72 -4.17 6.25
C LEU A 437 27.94 -2.70 6.61
N MET A 438 27.23 -1.79 5.95
CA MET A 438 27.38 -0.34 6.19
C MET A 438 26.90 0.08 7.59
N THR A 439 25.90 -0.61 8.13
CA THR A 439 25.32 -0.27 9.45
C THR A 439 26.15 -0.84 10.60
N PHE A 440 26.40 -2.16 10.60
CA PHE A 440 26.91 -2.85 11.79
C PHE A 440 28.38 -3.23 11.73
N PHE A 441 28.96 -3.35 10.53
CA PHE A 441 30.35 -3.75 10.32
C PHE A 441 31.22 -2.55 9.90
N GLY A 442 32.50 -2.82 9.64
CA GLY A 442 33.48 -1.82 9.22
C GLY A 442 33.90 -0.85 10.32
N GLU A 443 34.59 0.20 9.89
CA GLU A 443 35.07 1.29 10.75
C GLU A 443 33.92 2.22 11.17
N LYS A 444 34.12 2.98 12.25
CA LYS A 444 33.15 3.97 12.73
C LYS A 444 33.22 5.21 11.84
N ARG A 445 32.09 5.69 11.31
CA ARG A 445 32.01 6.89 10.45
C ARG A 445 31.01 7.93 10.99
N TRP A 446 30.85 7.97 12.30
CA TRP A 446 29.89 8.84 12.97
C TRP A 446 30.28 10.30 12.80
N GLN A 447 29.30 11.17 12.63
CA GLN A 447 29.50 12.63 12.52
C GLN A 447 28.68 13.32 13.60
N PRO A 448 29.10 14.48 14.11
CA PRO A 448 28.29 15.27 15.02
C PRO A 448 26.96 15.66 14.38
N ASP A 449 25.91 15.76 15.18
CA ASP A 449 24.63 16.30 14.75
C ASP A 449 24.73 17.82 14.44
N GLU A 450 23.62 18.43 13.99
CA GLU A 450 23.57 19.87 13.72
C GLU A 450 23.90 20.76 14.94
N ASN A 451 23.77 20.20 16.15
CA ASN A 451 24.07 20.87 17.41
C ASN A 451 25.49 20.58 17.92
N GLY A 452 26.31 19.84 17.17
CA GLY A 452 27.67 19.48 17.52
C GLY A 452 27.80 18.32 18.51
N ASN A 453 26.71 17.61 18.83
CA ASN A 453 26.78 16.44 19.72
C ASN A 453 27.21 15.21 18.93
N GLU A 454 28.22 14.50 19.44
CA GLU A 454 28.60 13.21 18.87
C GLU A 454 27.51 12.15 19.15
N PRO A 455 27.22 11.25 18.18
CA PRO A 455 26.35 10.11 18.43
C PRO A 455 26.94 9.21 19.52
N HIS A 456 26.11 8.80 20.47
CA HIS A 456 26.45 7.83 21.51
C HIS A 456 25.62 6.56 21.34
N PRO A 457 26.08 5.59 20.50
CA PRO A 457 25.35 4.36 20.26
C PRO A 457 25.13 3.59 21.56
N HIS A 458 23.87 3.30 21.84
CA HIS A 458 23.43 2.51 22.97
C HIS A 458 22.29 1.60 22.52
N GLU A 459 22.11 0.49 23.23
CA GLU A 459 21.02 -0.43 22.94
C GLU A 459 19.67 0.18 23.36
N SER A 460 18.63 -0.14 22.59
CA SER A 460 17.27 0.32 22.90
C SER A 460 16.70 -0.35 24.17
N PRO A 461 15.74 0.31 24.86
CA PRO A 461 15.09 -0.25 26.05
C PRO A 461 14.35 -1.57 25.75
N LYS A 462 14.07 -2.35 26.81
CA LYS A 462 13.40 -3.67 26.71
C LYS A 462 12.05 -3.63 25.99
N VAL A 463 11.31 -2.53 26.17
CA VAL A 463 10.02 -2.30 25.49
C VAL A 463 10.15 -2.28 23.96
N MET A 464 11.32 -1.93 23.42
CA MET A 464 11.61 -1.98 21.98
C MET A 464 12.27 -3.30 21.57
N THR A 465 13.22 -3.81 22.37
CA THR A 465 13.98 -5.01 22.00
C THR A 465 13.17 -6.32 22.13
N ILE A 466 12.22 -6.43 23.06
CA ILE A 466 11.37 -7.62 23.20
C ILE A 466 10.53 -7.88 21.92
N PRO A 467 9.77 -6.89 21.39
CA PRO A 467 9.12 -7.03 20.08
C PRO A 467 10.06 -7.49 18.97
N MET A 468 11.28 -6.93 18.90
CA MET A 468 12.26 -7.27 17.87
C MET A 468 12.72 -8.74 17.99
N VAL A 469 12.93 -9.24 19.21
CA VAL A 469 13.30 -10.64 19.46
C VAL A 469 12.18 -11.59 19.04
N LEU A 470 10.92 -11.27 19.36
CA LEU A 470 9.77 -12.09 18.96
C LEU A 470 9.59 -12.12 17.44
N LEU A 471 9.79 -10.99 16.75
CA LEU A 471 9.76 -10.92 15.29
C LEU A 471 10.92 -11.69 14.65
N ALA A 472 12.11 -11.63 15.25
CA ALA A 472 13.27 -12.40 14.81
C ALA A 472 13.02 -13.91 14.95
N PHE A 473 12.37 -14.35 16.03
CA PHE A 473 11.93 -15.74 16.19
C PHE A 473 11.00 -16.17 15.05
N GLY A 474 9.98 -15.36 14.73
CA GLY A 474 9.11 -15.62 13.57
C GLY A 474 9.87 -15.66 12.24
N SER A 475 10.86 -14.80 12.06
CA SER A 475 11.70 -14.73 10.85
C SER A 475 12.57 -15.98 10.64
N VAL A 476 12.93 -16.68 11.70
CA VAL A 476 13.70 -17.92 11.61
C VAL A 476 12.76 -19.10 11.40
N PHE A 477 11.72 -19.24 12.23
CA PHE A 477 10.98 -20.49 12.35
C PHE A 477 9.69 -20.56 11.53
N ALA A 478 9.05 -19.43 11.19
CA ALA A 478 7.70 -19.45 10.60
C ALA A 478 7.65 -20.20 9.27
N GLY A 479 8.59 -19.96 8.35
CA GLY A 479 8.58 -20.62 7.04
C GLY A 479 8.77 -22.13 7.14
N GLY A 480 9.70 -22.59 7.99
CA GLY A 480 9.88 -24.03 8.23
C GLY A 480 8.63 -24.66 8.83
N LEU A 481 8.01 -24.01 9.81
CA LEU A 481 6.75 -24.49 10.41
C LEU A 481 5.61 -24.61 9.40
N PHE A 482 5.52 -23.67 8.46
CA PHE A 482 4.52 -23.65 7.40
C PHE A 482 4.73 -24.73 6.35
N SER A 483 5.99 -25.09 6.06
CA SER A 483 6.36 -26.12 5.08
C SER A 483 6.36 -27.54 5.63
N ILE A 484 6.32 -27.76 6.95
CA ILE A 484 6.27 -29.11 7.52
C ILE A 484 4.96 -29.78 7.08
N GLY A 485 5.06 -30.83 6.25
CA GLY A 485 3.93 -31.61 5.75
C GLY A 485 2.89 -30.76 5.04
N ASP A 486 3.33 -29.74 4.30
CA ASP A 486 2.49 -28.84 3.49
C ASP A 486 1.32 -28.20 4.26
N ARG A 487 1.48 -28.03 5.58
CA ARG A 487 0.44 -27.52 6.49
C ARG A 487 -0.19 -26.22 6.02
N PHE A 488 0.63 -25.27 5.57
CA PHE A 488 0.14 -23.97 5.14
C PHE A 488 -0.58 -24.03 3.79
N LEU A 489 -0.14 -24.93 2.91
CA LEU A 489 -0.82 -25.22 1.65
C LEU A 489 -2.20 -25.82 1.92
N HIS A 490 -2.29 -26.88 2.70
CA HIS A 490 -3.57 -27.50 3.07
C HIS A 490 -4.49 -26.58 3.87
N TRP A 491 -3.94 -25.60 4.59
CA TRP A 491 -4.74 -24.58 5.27
C TRP A 491 -5.46 -23.66 4.28
N LEU A 492 -4.78 -23.22 3.21
CA LEU A 492 -5.32 -22.25 2.24
C LEU A 492 -6.01 -22.88 1.03
N GLU A 493 -5.65 -24.11 0.68
CA GLU A 493 -6.17 -24.84 -0.48
C GLU A 493 -7.70 -24.79 -0.63
N PRO A 494 -8.53 -24.91 0.44
CA PRO A 494 -9.98 -24.81 0.30
C PRO A 494 -10.49 -23.44 -0.19
N VAL A 495 -9.69 -22.37 -0.04
CA VAL A 495 -10.06 -21.01 -0.45
C VAL A 495 -9.41 -20.63 -1.77
N THR A 496 -8.14 -21.01 -1.97
CA THR A 496 -7.37 -20.59 -3.15
C THR A 496 -7.37 -21.61 -4.28
N GLY A 497 -7.77 -22.85 -4.00
CA GLY A 497 -7.38 -24.01 -4.79
C GLY A 497 -5.88 -24.29 -4.71
N HIS A 498 -5.47 -25.40 -5.31
CA HIS A 498 -4.07 -25.73 -5.53
C HIS A 498 -3.92 -26.43 -6.89
N SER A 499 -2.80 -26.17 -7.56
CA SER A 499 -2.41 -26.82 -8.80
C SER A 499 -0.89 -26.97 -8.78
N GLU A 500 -0.40 -28.18 -9.06
CA GLU A 500 1.02 -28.40 -9.29
C GLU A 500 1.32 -28.08 -10.76
N GLY A 501 2.11 -27.03 -10.99
CA GLY A 501 2.60 -26.74 -12.33
C GLY A 501 3.70 -27.73 -12.74
N HIS A 502 3.86 -27.97 -14.03
CA HIS A 502 4.94 -28.83 -14.54
C HIS A 502 6.19 -27.97 -14.77
N SER A 503 7.04 -27.86 -13.74
CA SER A 503 8.30 -27.12 -13.87
C SER A 503 9.27 -27.84 -14.82
N PRO A 504 9.88 -27.12 -15.79
CA PRO A 504 10.93 -27.68 -16.64
C PRO A 504 12.23 -27.94 -15.87
N VAL A 505 12.34 -27.42 -14.64
CA VAL A 505 13.50 -27.55 -13.76
C VAL A 505 13.07 -28.14 -12.41
N SER A 506 13.88 -29.05 -11.86
CA SER A 506 13.58 -29.64 -10.55
C SER A 506 13.67 -28.58 -9.44
N ALA A 507 12.89 -28.76 -8.37
CA ALA A 507 12.97 -27.91 -7.17
C ALA A 507 14.42 -27.76 -6.67
N ALA A 508 15.18 -28.86 -6.65
CA ALA A 508 16.59 -28.87 -6.26
C ALA A 508 17.46 -27.97 -7.17
N THR A 509 17.18 -27.93 -8.46
CA THR A 509 17.89 -27.05 -9.41
C THR A 509 17.55 -25.58 -9.14
N VAL A 510 16.28 -25.26 -8.89
CA VAL A 510 15.86 -23.90 -8.53
C VAL A 510 16.54 -23.46 -7.24
N THR A 511 16.51 -24.29 -6.20
CA THR A 511 17.18 -24.01 -4.92
C THR A 511 18.70 -23.88 -5.07
N ALA A 512 19.34 -24.69 -5.90
CA ALA A 512 20.77 -24.55 -6.17
C ALA A 512 21.06 -23.21 -6.89
N ALA A 513 20.23 -22.83 -7.86
CA ALA A 513 20.37 -21.57 -8.56
C ALA A 513 20.14 -20.35 -7.63
N THR A 514 19.13 -20.39 -6.76
CA THR A 514 18.88 -19.33 -5.77
C THR A 514 20.05 -19.20 -4.80
N MET A 515 20.63 -20.32 -4.36
CA MET A 515 21.84 -20.32 -3.51
C MET A 515 23.05 -19.69 -4.21
N VAL A 516 23.29 -20.04 -5.46
CA VAL A 516 24.38 -19.46 -6.26
C VAL A 516 24.18 -17.94 -6.41
N CYS A 517 22.97 -17.51 -6.75
CA CYS A 517 22.61 -16.10 -6.84
C CYS A 517 22.79 -15.35 -5.51
N LEU A 518 22.43 -15.97 -4.39
CA LEU A 518 22.62 -15.44 -3.05
C LEU A 518 24.11 -15.24 -2.77
N VAL A 519 24.94 -16.27 -2.97
CA VAL A 519 26.39 -16.21 -2.73
C VAL A 519 27.05 -15.15 -3.60
N ILE A 520 26.66 -15.04 -4.87
CA ILE A 520 27.16 -13.98 -5.77
C ILE A 520 26.78 -12.59 -5.24
N GLY A 521 25.51 -12.36 -4.90
CA GLY A 521 25.05 -11.07 -4.38
C GLY A 521 25.77 -10.65 -3.09
N VAL A 522 25.87 -11.57 -2.12
CA VAL A 522 26.61 -11.37 -0.86
C VAL A 522 28.10 -11.11 -1.13
N GLY A 523 28.73 -11.91 -1.99
CA GLY A 523 30.15 -11.80 -2.34
C GLY A 523 30.50 -10.46 -2.98
N ILE A 524 29.66 -9.98 -3.91
CA ILE A 524 29.83 -8.66 -4.54
C ILE A 524 29.66 -7.55 -3.50
N ALA A 525 28.65 -7.62 -2.63
CA ALA A 525 28.43 -6.64 -1.58
C ALA A 525 29.60 -6.58 -0.58
N TRP A 526 30.11 -7.75 -0.17
CA TRP A 526 31.27 -7.83 0.70
C TRP A 526 32.55 -7.29 0.05
N ALA A 527 32.79 -7.59 -1.24
CA ALA A 527 33.93 -7.06 -1.97
C ALA A 527 33.90 -5.52 -2.11
N GLN A 528 32.71 -4.92 -2.23
CA GLN A 528 32.55 -3.48 -2.40
C GLN A 528 32.47 -2.69 -1.08
N TYR A 529 31.76 -3.20 -0.08
CA TYR A 529 31.45 -2.47 1.16
C TYR A 529 32.08 -3.09 2.41
N GLY A 530 32.53 -4.35 2.35
CA GLY A 530 33.20 -5.02 3.46
C GLY A 530 34.73 -4.89 3.41
N ARG A 531 35.33 -4.99 2.21
CA ARG A 531 36.79 -4.91 2.00
C ARG A 531 37.32 -3.50 1.77
N LYS A 532 36.48 -2.57 1.32
CA LYS A 532 36.87 -1.20 0.96
C LYS A 532 36.22 -0.21 1.93
N PRO A 533 36.91 0.90 2.28
CA PRO A 533 36.31 1.94 3.09
C PRO A 533 35.10 2.53 2.37
N VAL A 534 34.02 2.74 3.11
CA VAL A 534 32.80 3.35 2.59
C VAL A 534 33.03 4.87 2.45
N PRO A 535 32.89 5.46 1.24
CA PRO A 535 33.06 6.88 1.06
C PRO A 535 32.02 7.69 1.84
N ALA A 536 32.42 8.82 2.43
CA ALA A 536 31.51 9.71 3.15
C ALA A 536 30.42 10.29 2.23
N VAL A 537 30.77 10.61 0.98
CA VAL A 537 29.83 11.08 -0.04
C VAL A 537 29.65 10.02 -1.12
N ALA A 538 28.42 9.86 -1.58
CA ALA A 538 28.11 8.96 -2.69
C ALA A 538 28.94 9.28 -3.95
N PRO A 539 29.65 8.30 -4.53
CA PRO A 539 30.34 8.53 -5.80
C PRO A 539 29.32 8.79 -6.91
N ARG A 540 29.71 9.60 -7.91
CA ARG A 540 28.82 9.99 -9.03
C ARG A 540 28.20 8.79 -9.76
N GLY A 541 28.89 7.65 -9.81
CA GLY A 541 28.40 6.41 -10.40
C GLY A 541 28.14 6.48 -11.91
N SER A 542 27.58 5.41 -12.48
CA SER A 542 27.19 5.37 -13.90
C SER A 542 25.87 6.10 -14.14
N LEU A 543 25.44 6.24 -15.40
CA LEU A 543 24.11 6.75 -15.75
C LEU A 543 22.99 5.94 -15.05
N LEU A 544 23.12 4.61 -15.02
CA LEU A 544 22.15 3.72 -14.35
C LEU A 544 22.14 3.95 -12.84
N THR A 545 23.30 4.15 -12.21
CA THR A 545 23.36 4.47 -10.78
C THR A 545 22.69 5.81 -10.48
N ARG A 546 22.90 6.82 -11.33
CA ARG A 546 22.24 8.13 -11.17
C ARG A 546 20.73 8.04 -11.33
N ALA A 547 20.26 7.29 -12.32
CA ALA A 547 18.83 7.02 -12.51
C ALA A 547 18.25 6.30 -11.28
N ALA A 548 18.88 5.21 -10.81
CA ALA A 548 18.40 4.46 -9.64
C ALA A 548 18.38 5.29 -8.36
N ARG A 549 19.34 6.21 -8.16
CA ARG A 549 19.36 7.15 -7.04
C ARG A 549 18.16 8.10 -7.04
N ARG A 550 17.72 8.51 -8.24
CA ARG A 550 16.54 9.35 -8.49
C ARG A 550 15.31 8.48 -8.84
N ASP A 551 15.18 7.33 -8.19
CA ASP A 551 14.02 6.43 -8.29
C ASP A 551 13.63 6.06 -9.72
N LEU A 552 14.64 5.80 -10.56
CA LEU A 552 14.49 5.51 -11.99
C LEU A 552 13.69 6.59 -12.75
N LEU A 553 13.80 7.84 -12.31
CA LEU A 553 13.14 9.03 -12.87
C LEU A 553 11.61 9.00 -12.80
N GLN A 554 11.01 8.10 -12.02
CA GLN A 554 9.56 7.99 -11.89
C GLN A 554 8.91 9.29 -11.39
N ASP A 555 9.56 9.97 -10.45
CA ASP A 555 9.04 11.19 -9.86
C ASP A 555 9.15 12.36 -10.83
N ASP A 556 10.19 12.37 -11.67
CA ASP A 556 10.35 13.37 -12.72
C ASP A 556 9.28 13.20 -13.79
N PHE A 557 9.01 11.95 -14.19
CA PHE A 557 7.92 11.64 -15.10
C PHE A 557 6.57 12.10 -14.54
N ASN A 558 6.24 11.71 -13.30
CA ASN A 558 4.99 12.09 -12.64
C ASN A 558 4.87 13.63 -12.53
N HIS A 559 5.96 14.31 -12.19
CA HIS A 559 5.94 15.76 -12.06
C HIS A 559 5.75 16.47 -13.41
N VAL A 560 6.41 16.02 -14.46
CA VAL A 560 6.32 16.65 -15.79
C VAL A 560 4.97 16.33 -16.46
N VAL A 561 4.58 15.06 -16.46
CA VAL A 561 3.41 14.61 -17.22
C VAL A 561 2.11 14.84 -16.44
N LEU A 562 2.06 14.44 -15.16
CA LEU A 562 0.81 14.48 -14.39
C LEU A 562 0.64 15.80 -13.65
N VAL A 563 1.65 16.24 -12.88
CA VAL A 563 1.52 17.45 -12.05
C VAL A 563 1.48 18.70 -12.93
N ARG A 564 2.53 18.98 -13.71
CA ARG A 564 2.55 20.16 -14.60
C ARG A 564 1.45 20.09 -15.67
N GLY A 565 1.23 18.92 -16.26
CA GLY A 565 0.14 18.71 -17.21
C GLY A 565 -1.23 19.07 -16.61
N GLY A 566 -1.50 18.60 -15.39
CA GLY A 566 -2.72 18.91 -14.65
C GLY A 566 -2.84 20.39 -14.26
N GLU A 567 -1.75 21.04 -13.86
CA GLU A 567 -1.73 22.47 -13.58
C GLU A 567 -2.05 23.29 -14.84
N HIS A 568 -1.48 22.94 -16.00
CA HIS A 568 -1.79 23.60 -17.26
C HIS A 568 -3.25 23.39 -17.66
N LEU A 569 -3.75 22.16 -17.58
CA LEU A 569 -5.15 21.85 -17.88
C LEU A 569 -6.10 22.66 -16.98
N THR A 570 -5.83 22.70 -15.67
CA THR A 570 -6.66 23.44 -14.70
C THR A 570 -6.64 24.94 -15.00
N ARG A 571 -5.46 25.52 -15.27
CA ARG A 571 -5.35 26.94 -15.65
C ARG A 571 -6.11 27.25 -16.93
N SER A 572 -6.05 26.37 -17.93
CA SER A 572 -6.83 26.52 -19.17
C SER A 572 -8.32 26.43 -18.92
N LEU A 573 -8.79 25.49 -18.08
CA LEU A 573 -10.21 25.37 -17.73
C LEU A 573 -10.72 26.60 -16.98
N VAL A 574 -9.97 27.09 -15.98
CA VAL A 574 -10.31 28.33 -15.25
C VAL A 574 -10.33 29.54 -16.18
N TYR A 575 -9.39 29.62 -17.13
CA TYR A 575 -9.41 30.67 -18.14
C TYR A 575 -10.66 30.60 -19.04
N VAL A 576 -11.05 29.40 -19.47
CA VAL A 576 -12.28 29.21 -20.26
C VAL A 576 -13.52 29.58 -19.46
N ASP A 577 -13.59 29.21 -18.18
CA ASP A 577 -14.71 29.56 -17.31
C ASP A 577 -14.84 31.08 -17.18
N HIS A 578 -13.76 31.77 -16.81
CA HIS A 578 -13.77 33.23 -16.65
C HIS A 578 -13.93 34.01 -17.98
N THR A 579 -13.46 33.48 -19.10
CA THR A 579 -13.48 34.22 -20.37
C THR A 579 -14.75 33.92 -21.17
N LEU A 580 -15.18 32.66 -21.19
CA LEU A 580 -16.30 32.20 -22.01
C LEU A 580 -17.60 32.17 -21.21
N VAL A 581 -17.62 31.48 -20.07
CA VAL A 581 -18.85 31.31 -19.28
C VAL A 581 -19.24 32.65 -18.64
N ASP A 582 -18.35 33.22 -17.84
CA ASP A 582 -18.55 34.54 -17.24
C ASP A 582 -18.65 35.63 -18.31
N GLY A 583 -17.91 35.50 -19.43
CA GLY A 583 -17.98 36.42 -20.55
C GLY A 583 -19.35 36.46 -21.22
N VAL A 584 -20.00 35.32 -21.42
CA VAL A 584 -21.37 35.23 -21.99
C VAL A 584 -22.39 35.84 -21.02
N VAL A 585 -22.28 35.53 -19.72
CA VAL A 585 -23.19 36.07 -18.69
C VAL A 585 -23.05 37.59 -18.59
N ASN A 586 -21.83 38.08 -18.40
CA ASN A 586 -21.54 39.52 -18.29
C ASN A 586 -21.81 40.25 -19.59
N GLY A 587 -21.54 39.62 -20.74
CA GLY A 587 -21.83 40.15 -22.07
C GLY A 587 -23.33 40.30 -22.32
N THR A 588 -24.14 39.34 -21.85
CA THR A 588 -25.60 39.43 -21.93
C THR A 588 -26.12 40.59 -21.07
N ALA A 589 -25.63 40.71 -19.83
CA ALA A 589 -25.99 41.83 -18.95
C ALA A 589 -25.58 43.19 -19.54
N ALA A 590 -24.36 43.28 -20.08
CA ALA A 590 -23.87 44.48 -20.77
C ALA A 590 -24.69 44.79 -22.04
N GLY A 591 -25.12 43.76 -22.78
CA GLY A 591 -25.97 43.86 -23.96
C GLY A 591 -27.34 44.45 -23.64
N PHE A 592 -28.03 43.91 -22.63
CA PHE A 592 -29.31 44.45 -22.16
C PHE A 592 -29.17 45.85 -21.56
N GLY A 593 -28.14 46.10 -20.75
CA GLY A 593 -27.84 47.43 -20.22
C GLY A 593 -27.57 48.46 -21.32
N GLY A 594 -26.80 48.07 -22.34
CA GLY A 594 -26.51 48.88 -23.51
C GLY A 594 -27.75 49.16 -24.37
N LEU A 595 -28.58 48.13 -24.63
CA LEU A 595 -29.82 48.28 -25.38
C LEU A 595 -30.81 49.19 -24.63
N SER A 596 -30.99 48.97 -23.33
CA SER A 596 -31.84 49.81 -22.48
C SER A 596 -31.37 51.26 -22.47
N GLY A 597 -30.06 51.50 -22.32
CA GLY A 597 -29.48 52.84 -22.38
C GLY A 597 -29.68 53.53 -23.73
N ARG A 598 -29.65 52.78 -24.85
CA ARG A 598 -29.96 53.30 -26.20
C ARG A 598 -31.46 53.57 -26.37
N LEU A 599 -32.32 52.65 -25.98
CA LEU A 599 -33.78 52.78 -26.09
C LEU A 599 -34.29 53.96 -25.26
N ARG A 600 -33.71 54.20 -24.08
CA ARG A 600 -34.02 55.35 -23.23
C ARG A 600 -33.84 56.69 -23.94
N ARG A 601 -32.89 56.80 -24.88
CA ARG A 601 -32.68 58.05 -25.65
C ARG A 601 -33.81 58.39 -26.62
N VAL A 602 -34.66 57.42 -26.98
CA VAL A 602 -35.87 57.67 -27.78
C VAL A 602 -36.89 58.50 -27.00
N GLN A 603 -36.90 58.38 -25.66
CA GLN A 603 -37.73 59.17 -24.76
C GLN A 603 -37.02 60.49 -24.42
N ASN A 604 -37.15 61.48 -25.32
CA ASN A 604 -36.42 62.75 -25.23
C ASN A 604 -37.24 63.92 -24.62
N GLY A 605 -38.51 63.69 -24.26
CA GLY A 605 -39.37 64.71 -23.64
C GLY A 605 -39.93 65.78 -24.61
N PHE A 606 -39.57 65.74 -25.90
CA PHE A 606 -40.07 66.70 -26.89
C PHE A 606 -41.37 66.20 -27.53
N VAL A 607 -42.47 66.94 -27.34
CA VAL A 607 -43.80 66.62 -27.90
C VAL A 607 -43.77 66.38 -29.42
N ARG A 608 -42.96 67.16 -30.15
CA ARG A 608 -42.77 66.99 -31.60
C ARG A 608 -42.25 65.60 -31.98
N SER A 609 -41.29 65.06 -31.23
CA SER A 609 -40.72 63.74 -31.50
C SER A 609 -41.76 62.63 -31.29
N TYR A 610 -42.60 62.76 -30.26
CA TYR A 610 -43.70 61.82 -30.02
C TYR A 610 -44.75 61.88 -31.14
N ALA A 611 -45.17 63.08 -31.56
CA ALA A 611 -46.13 63.24 -32.65
C ALA A 611 -45.65 62.60 -33.97
N VAL A 612 -44.38 62.80 -34.34
CA VAL A 612 -43.78 62.16 -35.52
C VAL A 612 -43.74 60.63 -35.37
N SER A 613 -43.38 60.12 -34.19
CA SER A 613 -43.34 58.67 -33.95
C SER A 613 -44.72 58.02 -34.03
N MET A 614 -45.77 58.67 -33.51
CA MET A 614 -47.15 58.19 -33.59
C MET A 614 -47.66 58.19 -35.04
N PHE A 615 -47.41 59.27 -35.78
CA PHE A 615 -47.78 59.34 -37.20
C PHE A 615 -47.07 58.26 -38.02
N GLY A 616 -45.75 58.11 -37.85
CA GLY A 616 -44.97 57.08 -38.53
C GLY A 616 -45.42 55.66 -38.17
N GLY A 617 -45.71 55.41 -36.88
CA GLY A 617 -46.25 54.13 -36.41
C GLY A 617 -47.62 53.81 -37.01
N ALA A 618 -48.52 54.79 -37.06
CA ALA A 618 -49.83 54.64 -37.69
C ALA A 618 -49.72 54.37 -39.20
N ALA A 619 -48.86 55.11 -39.91
CA ALA A 619 -48.62 54.90 -41.33
C ALA A 619 -48.04 53.50 -41.62
N LEU A 620 -47.10 53.02 -40.80
CA LEU A 620 -46.56 51.66 -40.89
C LEU A 620 -47.62 50.59 -40.64
N LEU A 621 -48.48 50.77 -39.64
CA LEU A 621 -49.60 49.86 -39.37
C LEU A 621 -50.59 49.81 -40.53
N VAL A 622 -50.95 50.96 -41.10
CA VAL A 622 -51.80 51.04 -42.29
C VAL A 622 -51.12 50.36 -43.48
N ALA A 623 -49.84 50.64 -43.73
CA ALA A 623 -49.09 50.00 -44.81
C ALA A 623 -49.01 48.48 -44.63
N ALA A 624 -48.71 47.99 -43.42
CA ALA A 624 -48.62 46.58 -43.10
C ALA A 624 -49.98 45.87 -43.23
N THR A 625 -51.07 46.50 -42.78
CA THR A 625 -52.42 45.95 -42.93
C THR A 625 -52.90 45.94 -44.37
N LEU A 626 -52.54 46.94 -45.18
CA LEU A 626 -52.81 46.94 -46.62
C LEU A 626 -51.99 45.86 -47.34
N LEU A 627 -50.72 45.67 -46.97
CA LEU A 627 -49.88 44.58 -47.48
C LEU A 627 -50.44 43.20 -47.12
N MET A 628 -50.90 43.01 -45.87
CA MET A 628 -51.53 41.76 -45.43
C MET A 628 -52.91 41.52 -46.07
N ARG A 629 -53.58 42.54 -46.58
CA ARG A 629 -54.82 42.41 -47.37
C ARG A 629 -54.58 42.15 -48.86
N ALA A 630 -53.36 42.39 -49.33
CA ALA A 630 -52.94 42.17 -50.72
C ALA A 630 -52.34 40.77 -50.96
N VAL A 631 -52.13 40.00 -49.90
CA VAL A 631 -51.91 38.53 -49.88
C VAL A 631 -53.25 37.86 -49.61
#